data_AF-A0A1L8SXW8-F1
#
_entry.id   AF-A0A1L8SXW8-F1
#
_cell.length_a   1.000
_cell.length_b   1.000
_cell.length_c   1.000
_cell.angle_alpha   90.00
_cell.angle_beta   90.00
_cell.angle_gamma   90.00
#
_symmetry.space_group_name_H-M   'P 1'
#
loop_
_entity.id
_entity.type
_entity.pdbx_description
1 polymer ?
#
loop_
_entity_poly.entity_id
_entity_poly.type
_entity_poly.pdbx_seq_one_letter_code
_entity_poly.pdbx_strand_id
1 'polypeptide(L)'
;MKILRFVLHLLQIGLLYGIYLMRDLYANHLGFMRNVSFYSQKFADSSLGRQIFLLPLFLVVVAGLIVFKKRTIESFLLLSMGLLFLGWQLGAGLEQIPIFYLVSGLLCLIFLLQLLIVLSKKGVRHGVFTRNH
;
A
#
# COMPACT_ATOMS: atom_id res chain seq x y z
N MET A 1 -19.73 3.88 -4.89
CA MET A 1 -18.32 3.51 -4.60
C MET A 1 -17.76 4.09 -3.28
N LYS A 2 -18.56 4.48 -2.27
CA LYS A 2 -17.99 4.94 -0.97
C LYS A 2 -17.55 3.77 -0.08
N ILE A 3 -18.39 2.74 0.01
CA ILE A 3 -18.20 1.54 0.85
C ILE A 3 -16.97 0.75 0.41
N LEU A 4 -16.86 0.42 -0.89
CA LEU A 4 -15.70 -0.31 -1.44
C LEU A 4 -14.37 0.34 -1.06
N ARG A 5 -14.26 1.67 -1.10
CA ARG A 5 -13.02 2.38 -0.73
C ARG A 5 -12.67 2.23 0.74
N PHE A 6 -13.67 2.32 1.60
CA PHE A 6 -13.47 2.16 3.04
C PHE A 6 -13.00 0.74 3.34
N VAL A 7 -13.59 -0.25 2.67
CA VAL A 7 -13.15 -1.65 2.73
C VAL A 7 -11.70 -1.79 2.25
N LEU A 8 -11.31 -1.16 1.13
CA LEU A 8 -9.94 -1.22 0.63
C LEU A 8 -8.92 -0.61 1.60
N HIS A 9 -9.24 0.53 2.24
CA HIS A 9 -8.37 1.12 3.26
C HIS A 9 -8.30 0.28 4.53
N LEU A 10 -9.43 -0.29 4.98
CA LEU A 10 -9.47 -1.20 6.11
C LEU A 10 -8.61 -2.45 5.83
N LEU A 11 -8.65 -2.95 4.60
CA LEU A 11 -7.86 -4.11 4.16
C LEU A 11 -6.36 -3.77 4.13
N GLN A 12 -5.96 -2.57 3.70
CA GLN A 12 -4.56 -2.13 3.79
C GLN A 12 -4.07 -2.11 5.24
N ILE A 13 -4.84 -1.51 6.16
CA ILE A 13 -4.48 -1.48 7.59
C ILE A 13 -4.45 -2.91 8.15
N GLY A 14 -5.44 -3.73 7.81
CA GLY A 14 -5.51 -5.13 8.22
C GLY A 14 -4.34 -5.97 7.74
N LEU A 15 -3.83 -5.73 6.52
CA LEU A 15 -2.64 -6.40 6.00
C LEU A 15 -1.37 -5.97 6.74
N LEU A 16 -1.23 -4.66 7.00
CA LEU A 16 -0.12 -4.12 7.79
C LEU A 16 -0.11 -4.65 9.23
N TYR A 17 -1.28 -4.93 9.80
CA TYR A 17 -1.38 -5.56 11.12
C TYR A 17 -1.19 -7.08 11.06
N GLY A 18 -1.78 -7.72 10.04
CA GLY A 18 -1.79 -9.17 9.86
C GLY A 18 -0.40 -9.77 9.68
N ILE A 19 0.55 -9.02 9.11
CA ILE A 19 1.96 -9.45 9.02
C ILE A 19 2.60 -9.70 10.40
N TYR A 20 2.22 -8.94 11.42
CA TYR A 20 2.75 -9.11 12.77
C TYR A 20 2.11 -10.32 13.46
N LEU A 21 0.79 -10.50 13.31
CA LEU A 21 0.10 -11.71 13.78
C LEU A 21 0.62 -12.99 13.10
N MET A 22 0.91 -12.89 11.82
CA MET A 22 1.46 -14.00 11.05
C MET A 22 2.90 -14.31 11.49
N ARG A 23 3.67 -13.37 12.04
CA ARG A 23 4.99 -13.69 12.61
C ARG A 23 4.88 -14.78 13.70
N ASP A 24 3.86 -14.68 14.55
CA ASP A 24 3.59 -15.64 15.62
C ASP A 24 2.95 -16.94 15.09
N LEU A 25 2.09 -16.82 14.07
CA LEU A 25 1.48 -17.99 13.41
C LEU A 25 2.49 -18.81 12.60
N TYR A 26 3.48 -18.14 12.00
CA TYR A 26 4.59 -18.75 11.29
C TYR A 26 5.39 -19.65 12.24
N ALA A 27 5.65 -19.22 13.47
CA ALA A 27 6.35 -20.07 14.45
C ALA A 27 5.68 -21.44 14.70
N ASN A 28 4.38 -21.60 14.37
CA ASN A 28 3.56 -22.75 14.76
C ASN A 28 3.05 -23.63 13.58
N HIS A 29 3.21 -23.25 12.31
CA HIS A 29 2.65 -24.00 11.16
C HIS A 29 3.66 -24.30 10.03
N LEU A 30 4.30 -25.46 10.09
CA LEU A 30 5.41 -25.91 9.23
C LEU A 30 5.09 -26.01 7.72
N GLY A 31 3.87 -26.37 7.31
CA GLY A 31 3.54 -26.65 5.90
C GLY A 31 3.36 -25.40 5.03
N PHE A 32 2.62 -24.40 5.52
CA PHE A 32 2.42 -23.12 4.84
C PHE A 32 3.72 -22.29 4.82
N MET A 33 4.47 -22.33 5.92
CA MET A 33 5.79 -21.70 6.03
C MET A 33 6.75 -22.13 4.92
N ARG A 34 6.82 -23.43 4.61
CA ARG A 34 7.83 -23.95 3.67
C ARG A 34 7.64 -23.38 2.27
N ASN A 35 6.41 -23.33 1.79
CA ASN A 35 6.13 -22.80 0.45
C ASN A 35 6.31 -21.29 0.41
N VAL A 36 5.76 -20.54 1.38
CA VAL A 36 5.88 -19.08 1.35
C VAL A 36 7.33 -18.64 1.53
N SER A 37 8.10 -19.28 2.41
CA SER A 37 9.52 -18.98 2.58
C SER A 37 10.33 -19.33 1.33
N PHE A 38 10.04 -20.47 0.68
CA PHE A 38 10.69 -20.86 -0.57
C PHE A 38 10.44 -19.86 -1.70
N TYR A 39 9.18 -19.46 -1.92
CA TYR A 39 8.83 -18.48 -2.95
C TYR A 39 9.34 -17.08 -2.61
N SER A 40 9.31 -16.71 -1.33
CA SER A 40 9.84 -15.44 -0.83
C SER A 40 11.33 -15.32 -1.13
N GLN A 41 12.11 -16.34 -0.80
CA GLN A 41 13.55 -16.36 -1.06
C GLN A 41 13.88 -16.37 -2.55
N LYS A 42 13.18 -17.19 -3.34
CA LYS A 42 13.31 -17.18 -4.81
C LYS A 42 12.97 -15.82 -5.41
N PHE A 43 11.99 -15.12 -4.85
CA PHE A 43 11.62 -13.79 -5.31
C PHE A 43 12.64 -12.74 -4.85
N ALA A 44 13.14 -12.82 -3.62
CA ALA A 44 14.20 -11.95 -3.10
C ALA A 44 15.45 -11.97 -3.98
N ASP A 45 15.85 -13.14 -4.50
CA ASP A 45 17.01 -13.29 -5.36
C ASP A 45 16.82 -12.69 -6.77
N SER A 46 15.57 -12.50 -7.19
CA SER A 46 15.22 -11.90 -8.49
C SER A 46 15.53 -10.40 -8.55
N SER A 47 15.68 -9.86 -9.76
CA SER A 47 15.91 -8.42 -9.97
C SER A 47 14.79 -7.55 -9.40
N LEU A 48 13.53 -7.99 -9.51
CA LEU A 48 12.37 -7.28 -8.98
C LEU A 48 12.32 -7.33 -7.45
N GLY A 49 12.62 -8.49 -6.85
CA GLY A 49 12.63 -8.63 -5.39
C GLY A 49 13.64 -7.73 -4.71
N ARG A 50 14.83 -7.57 -5.30
CA ARG A 50 15.86 -6.65 -4.80
C ARG A 50 15.45 -5.18 -4.86
N GLN A 51 14.49 -4.81 -5.70
CA GLN A 51 14.03 -3.43 -5.87
C GLN A 51 12.70 -3.16 -5.18
N ILE A 52 12.04 -4.18 -4.61
CA ILE A 52 10.70 -4.01 -4.05
C ILE A 52 10.68 -3.06 -2.86
N PHE A 53 11.81 -2.88 -2.16
CA PHE A 53 11.93 -1.89 -1.09
C PHE A 53 11.73 -0.45 -1.60
N LEU A 54 11.89 -0.18 -2.90
CA LEU A 54 11.60 1.12 -3.49
C LEU A 54 10.11 1.34 -3.76
N LEU A 55 9.30 0.28 -3.64
CA LEU A 55 7.88 0.31 -4.00
C LEU A 55 7.09 1.35 -3.20
N PRO A 56 7.13 1.42 -1.85
CA PRO A 56 6.34 2.41 -1.13
C PRO A 56 6.77 3.84 -1.48
N LEU A 57 8.07 4.05 -1.69
CA LEU A 57 8.59 5.36 -2.12
C LEU A 57 8.00 5.77 -3.47
N PHE A 58 8.01 4.85 -4.44
CA PHE A 58 7.38 5.09 -5.74
C PHE A 58 5.89 5.40 -5.62
N LEU A 59 5.15 4.64 -4.80
CA LEU A 59 3.71 4.87 -4.57
C LEU A 59 3.44 6.24 -3.93
N VAL A 60 4.28 6.69 -2.99
CA VAL A 60 4.21 8.02 -2.38
C VAL A 60 4.42 9.11 -3.42
N VAL A 61 5.43 8.97 -4.28
CA VAL A 61 5.69 9.95 -5.36
C VAL A 61 4.50 10.06 -6.30
N VAL A 62 3.96 8.93 -6.76
CA VAL A 62 2.76 8.89 -7.62
C VAL A 62 1.56 9.54 -6.93
N ALA A 63 1.30 9.21 -5.66
CA ALA A 63 0.21 9.81 -4.90
C ALA A 63 0.40 11.33 -4.73
N GLY A 64 1.63 11.79 -4.47
CA GLY A 64 1.97 13.21 -4.34
C GLY A 64 1.68 13.99 -5.62
N LEU A 65 2.05 13.45 -6.79
CA LEU A 65 1.73 14.04 -8.09
C LEU A 65 0.21 14.16 -8.30
N ILE A 66 -0.56 13.17 -7.85
CA ILE A 66 -2.02 13.18 -7.98
C ILE A 66 -2.65 14.20 -7.03
N VAL A 67 -2.15 14.31 -5.80
CA VAL A 67 -2.57 15.35 -4.85
C VAL A 67 -2.32 16.73 -5.45
N PHE A 68 -1.14 16.96 -6.03
CA PHE A 68 -0.81 18.24 -6.66
C PHE A 68 -1.79 18.60 -7.79
N LYS A 69 -2.18 17.61 -8.61
CA LYS A 69 -3.07 17.80 -9.77
C LYS A 69 -4.55 17.89 -9.42
N LYS A 70 -5.07 17.03 -8.54
CA LYS A 70 -6.52 16.90 -8.27
C LYS A 70 -6.97 17.53 -6.94
N ARG A 71 -6.09 17.58 -5.92
CA ARG A 71 -6.37 18.15 -4.58
C ARG A 71 -7.70 17.69 -3.96
N THR A 72 -8.10 16.44 -4.19
CA THR A 72 -9.31 15.88 -3.59
C THR A 72 -8.98 15.11 -2.32
N ILE A 73 -9.96 14.96 -1.43
CA ILE A 73 -9.82 14.17 -0.19
C ILE A 73 -9.31 12.76 -0.50
N GLU A 74 -9.73 12.16 -1.61
CA GLU A 74 -9.28 10.82 -2.01
C GLU A 74 -7.80 10.80 -2.41
N SER A 75 -7.31 11.84 -3.08
CA SER A 75 -5.88 11.94 -3.37
C SER A 75 -5.05 12.07 -2.10
N PHE A 76 -5.55 12.81 -1.10
CA PHE A 76 -4.88 12.93 0.20
C PHE A 76 -4.90 11.60 0.97
N LEU A 77 -6.01 10.85 0.95
CA LEU A 77 -6.11 9.52 1.56
C LEU A 77 -5.18 8.49 0.90
N LEU A 78 -5.02 8.56 -0.42
CA LEU A 78 -4.09 7.72 -1.15
C LEU A 78 -2.63 8.03 -0.74
N LEU A 79 -2.30 9.32 -0.63
CA LEU A 79 -0.98 9.77 -0.17
C LEU A 79 -0.70 9.36 1.28
N SER A 80 -1.66 9.55 2.18
CA SER A 80 -1.46 9.18 3.59
C SER A 80 -1.23 7.68 3.75
N MET A 81 -1.92 6.84 2.97
CA MET A 81 -1.65 5.39 2.95
C MET A 81 -0.29 5.04 2.37
N GLY A 82 0.13 5.72 1.31
CA GLY A 82 1.50 5.56 0.79
C GLY A 82 2.55 5.90 1.84
N LEU A 83 2.36 7.01 2.57
CA LEU A 83 3.26 7.45 3.64
C LEU A 83 3.27 6.49 4.82
N LEU A 84 2.11 5.97 5.23
CA LEU A 84 2.01 4.94 6.26
C LEU A 84 2.75 3.67 5.85
N PHE A 85 2.60 3.24 4.59
CA PHE A 85 3.30 2.07 4.08
C PHE A 85 4.83 2.29 4.03
N LEU A 86 5.28 3.47 3.59
CA LEU A 86 6.69 3.84 3.59
C LEU A 86 7.26 3.89 5.01
N GLY A 87 6.56 4.53 5.95
CA GLY A 87 6.96 4.61 7.35
C GLY A 87 7.02 3.22 8.01
N TRP A 88 6.04 2.37 7.70
CA TRP A 88 6.02 0.98 8.14
C TRP A 88 7.23 0.20 7.62
N GLN A 89 7.57 0.34 6.33
CA GLN A 89 8.72 -0.36 5.74
C GLN A 89 10.06 0.12 6.31
N LEU A 90 10.22 1.42 6.59
CA LEU A 90 11.45 1.98 7.16
C LEU A 90 11.61 1.68 8.65
N GLY A 91 10.51 1.68 9.40
CA GLY A 91 10.52 1.56 10.86
C GLY A 91 10.65 0.13 11.37
N ALA A 92 10.28 -0.86 10.57
CA ALA A 92 10.45 -2.25 10.92
C ALA A 92 11.31 -2.94 9.84
N GLY A 93 12.39 -3.62 10.25
CA GLY A 93 13.27 -4.41 9.36
C GLY A 93 12.55 -5.64 8.78
N LEU A 94 11.44 -5.38 8.08
CA LEU A 94 10.42 -6.34 7.66
C LEU A 94 10.85 -7.19 6.47
N GLU A 95 11.89 -6.78 5.75
CA GLU A 95 12.52 -7.58 4.69
C GLU A 95 12.96 -8.96 5.19
N GLN A 96 13.16 -9.10 6.51
CA GLN A 96 13.50 -10.36 7.16
C GLN A 96 12.29 -11.28 7.40
N ILE A 97 11.05 -10.80 7.19
CA ILE A 97 9.84 -11.58 7.38
C ILE A 97 9.45 -12.26 6.05
N PRO A 98 9.29 -13.60 6.00
CA PRO A 98 9.02 -14.33 4.75
C PRO A 98 7.81 -13.83 3.96
N ILE A 99 6.77 -13.33 4.64
CA ILE A 99 5.54 -12.81 4.00
C ILE A 99 5.64 -11.37 3.50
N PHE A 100 6.77 -10.70 3.70
CA PHE A 100 6.97 -9.30 3.31
C PHE A 100 6.64 -9.04 1.84
N TYR A 101 7.15 -9.87 0.93
CA TYR A 101 6.92 -9.73 -0.51
C TYR A 101 5.44 -9.94 -0.89
N LEU A 102 4.77 -10.89 -0.24
CA LEU A 102 3.35 -11.15 -0.45
C LEU A 102 2.49 -9.96 -0.01
N VAL A 103 2.73 -9.47 1.20
CA VAL A 103 2.00 -8.32 1.77
C VAL A 103 2.26 -7.06 0.94
N SER A 104 3.50 -6.83 0.52
CA SER A 104 3.87 -5.70 -0.34
C SER A 104 3.15 -5.76 -1.70
N GLY A 105 3.07 -6.96 -2.30
CA GLY A 105 2.33 -7.17 -3.55
C GLY A 105 0.82 -6.90 -3.40
N LEU A 106 0.21 -7.38 -2.31
CA LEU A 106 -1.21 -7.12 -2.02
C LEU A 106 -1.49 -5.62 -1.79
N LEU A 107 -0.63 -4.95 -1.01
CA LEU A 107 -0.74 -3.51 -0.78
C LEU A 107 -0.61 -2.72 -2.08
N CYS A 108 0.30 -3.12 -2.97
CA CYS A 108 0.43 -2.54 -4.30
C CYS A 108 -0.85 -2.68 -5.11
N LEU A 109 -1.45 -3.88 -5.14
CA LEU A 109 -2.66 -4.15 -5.92
C LEU A 109 -3.84 -3.31 -5.41
N ILE A 110 -4.01 -3.21 -4.10
CA ILE A 110 -5.04 -2.37 -3.49
C ILE A 110 -4.80 -0.89 -3.80
N PHE A 111 -3.54 -0.44 -3.75
CA PHE A 111 -3.19 0.93 -4.11
C PHE A 111 -3.53 1.23 -5.57
N LEU A 112 -3.23 0.34 -6.51
CA LEU A 112 -3.57 0.50 -7.92
C LEU A 112 -5.09 0.59 -8.13
N LEU A 113 -5.87 -0.22 -7.41
CA LEU A 113 -7.34 -0.13 -7.43
C LEU A 113 -7.83 1.23 -6.91
N GLN A 114 -7.27 1.72 -5.80
CA GLN A 114 -7.60 3.05 -5.27
C GLN A 114 -7.21 4.15 -6.24
N LEU A 115 -6.04 4.04 -6.87
CA LEU A 115 -5.56 4.94 -7.90
C LEU A 115 -6.56 5.03 -9.07
N LEU A 116 -7.04 3.89 -9.59
CA LEU A 116 -8.05 3.86 -10.65
C LEU A 116 -9.36 4.56 -10.22
N ILE A 117 -9.76 4.42 -8.97
CA ILE A 117 -10.94 5.10 -8.42
C ILE A 117 -10.72 6.62 -8.37
N VAL A 118 -9.53 7.07 -7.92
CA VAL A 118 -9.18 8.51 -7.90
C VAL A 118 -9.11 9.07 -9.31
N LEU A 119 -8.54 8.32 -10.27
CA LEU A 119 -8.45 8.74 -11.66
C LEU A 119 -9.81 8.81 -12.34
N SER A 120 -10.68 7.82 -12.10
CA SER A 120 -12.04 7.73 -12.66
C SER A 120 -12.99 8.83 -12.15
N LYS A 121 -12.73 9.41 -10.97
CA LYS A 121 -13.47 10.59 -10.53
C LYS A 121 -13.11 11.80 -11.39
N LYS A 122 -14.10 12.38 -12.09
CA LYS A 122 -13.98 13.72 -12.69
C LYS A 122 -13.49 14.67 -11.60
N GLY A 123 -12.36 15.34 -11.87
CA GLY A 123 -11.77 16.28 -10.93
C GLY A 123 -12.78 17.39 -10.65
N VAL A 124 -13.22 17.50 -9.40
CA VAL A 124 -13.91 18.71 -8.94
C VAL A 124 -12.83 19.78 -8.95
N ARG A 125 -12.83 20.65 -9.98
CA ARG A 125 -12.13 21.92 -9.86
C ARG A 125 -12.83 22.63 -8.69
N HIS A 126 -12.19 22.71 -7.54
CA HIS A 126 -12.55 23.72 -6.54
C HIS A 126 -12.21 25.08 -7.16
N GLY A 127 -13.07 25.54 -8.05
CA GLY A 127 -13.12 26.92 -8.52
C GLY A 127 -13.74 27.74 -7.40
N VAL A 128 -12.89 28.51 -6.74
CA VAL A 128 -13.15 29.85 -6.21
C VAL A 128 -14.32 29.96 -5.22
N PHE A 129 -13.93 30.11 -3.95
CA PHE A 129 -14.63 30.90 -2.94
C PHE A 129 -15.13 32.21 -3.56
N THR A 130 -16.37 32.28 -4.07
CA THR A 130 -17.04 33.55 -4.31
C THR A 130 -17.64 34.00 -2.99
N ARG A 131 -16.79 34.68 -2.22
CA ARG A 131 -17.24 35.66 -1.23
C ARG A 131 -17.94 36.76 -2.03
N ASN A 132 -19.20 37.04 -1.76
CA ASN A 132 -19.77 38.36 -1.99
C ASN A 132 -20.82 38.63 -0.92
N HIS A 133 -20.62 39.79 -0.30
CA HIS A 133 -21.49 40.46 0.65
C HIS A 133 -22.82 40.86 0.02
#